data_AF-A0A9D4DLW2-F1
#
_entry.id   AF-A0A9D4DLW2-F1
#
_cell.length_a   1.000
_cell.length_b   1.000
_cell.length_c   1.000
_cell.angle_alpha   90.00
_cell.angle_beta   90.00
_cell.angle_gamma   90.00
#
_symmetry.space_group_name_H-M   'P 1'
#
loop_
_entity.id
_entity.type
_entity.pdbx_description
1 polymer ?
#
loop_
_entity_poly.entity_id
_entity_poly.type
_entity_poly.pdbx_seq_one_letter_code
_entity_poly.pdbx_strand_id
1 'polypeptide(L)'
;MLVILTIIALIVTATILVTPKTVDELVKKKLDFRGFIKGEYEPKTFNPIMIKGEDTFLYRSRDGGVHKYDCKANITQPLFDNSSFRVLNTDQFSISADGMFALFQYNIYNVYRHSTLSKYKVINITTKQSHSLVGHHGDQFQTVRWSPVGHSLVRSMLGFASLNRVNTHHNTS
;
A
#
# COMPACT_ATOMS: atom_id res chain seq x y z
N MET A 1 25.55 -67.58 -13.89
CA MET A 1 24.63 -66.51 -13.45
C MET A 1 25.18 -65.09 -13.64
N LEU A 2 26.50 -64.89 -13.72
CA LEU A 2 27.14 -63.57 -13.94
C LEU A 2 26.67 -62.86 -15.23
N VAL A 3 26.61 -63.60 -16.34
CA VAL A 3 26.27 -63.07 -17.67
C VAL A 3 24.86 -62.47 -17.72
N ILE A 4 23.92 -63.07 -16.99
CA ILE A 4 22.52 -62.63 -16.96
C ILE A 4 22.39 -61.29 -16.22
N LEU A 5 23.15 -61.09 -15.13
CA LEU A 5 23.14 -59.85 -14.35
C LEU A 5 23.69 -58.66 -15.16
N THR A 6 24.76 -58.89 -15.95
CA THR A 6 25.31 -57.87 -16.84
C THR A 6 24.31 -57.42 -17.91
N ILE A 7 23.56 -58.36 -18.47
CA ILE A 7 22.55 -58.05 -19.50
C ILE A 7 21.40 -57.23 -18.89
N ILE A 8 20.91 -57.62 -17.70
CA ILE A 8 19.83 -56.89 -17.01
C ILE A 8 20.27 -55.46 -16.66
N ALA A 9 21.49 -55.27 -16.14
CA ALA A 9 22.01 -53.95 -15.81
C ALA A 9 22.12 -53.04 -17.06
N LEU A 10 22.55 -53.61 -18.19
CA LEU A 10 22.66 -52.87 -19.45
C LEU A 10 21.28 -52.44 -19.97
N ILE A 11 20.28 -53.33 -19.89
CA ILE A 11 18.90 -53.03 -20.29
C ILE A 11 18.30 -51.93 -19.41
N VAL A 12 18.45 -52.02 -18.09
CA VAL A 12 17.93 -51.00 -17.15
C VAL A 12 18.58 -49.64 -17.39
N THR A 13 19.88 -49.62 -17.66
CA THR A 13 20.59 -48.38 -17.97
C THR A 13 20.11 -47.78 -19.29
N ALA A 14 19.91 -48.62 -20.31
CA ALA A 14 19.38 -48.21 -21.60
C ALA A 14 17.94 -47.70 -21.49
N THR A 15 17.06 -48.32 -20.69
CA THR A 15 15.68 -47.83 -20.51
C THR A 15 15.63 -46.51 -19.77
N ILE A 16 16.48 -46.30 -18.77
CA ILE A 16 16.59 -45.00 -18.06
C ILE A 16 17.15 -43.91 -18.99
N LEU A 17 18.06 -44.27 -19.90
CA LEU A 17 18.65 -43.32 -20.86
C LEU A 17 17.70 -43.00 -22.02
N VAL A 18 16.93 -43.98 -22.49
CA VAL A 18 15.97 -43.86 -23.60
C VAL A 18 14.65 -43.25 -23.15
N THR A 19 14.26 -43.41 -21.89
CA THR A 19 13.18 -42.61 -21.32
C THR A 19 13.72 -41.20 -21.18
N PRO A 20 13.33 -40.22 -22.03
CA PRO A 20 13.60 -38.84 -21.67
C PRO A 20 12.96 -38.66 -20.31
N LYS A 21 13.76 -38.45 -19.26
CA LYS A 21 13.23 -37.84 -18.06
C LYS A 21 12.61 -36.57 -18.58
N THR A 22 11.29 -36.52 -18.63
CA THR A 22 10.56 -35.29 -18.88
C THR A 22 10.91 -34.42 -17.68
N VAL A 23 12.04 -33.72 -17.77
CA VAL A 23 12.38 -32.56 -16.95
C VAL A 23 11.46 -31.41 -17.42
N ASP A 24 10.17 -31.72 -17.46
CA ASP A 24 9.04 -30.89 -17.81
C ASP A 24 8.06 -30.87 -16.62
N GLU A 25 8.43 -31.42 -15.46
CA GLU A 25 7.79 -31.03 -14.20
C GLU A 25 8.31 -29.67 -13.67
N LEU A 26 9.21 -29.04 -14.41
CA LEU A 26 9.45 -27.59 -14.39
C LEU A 26 8.77 -26.91 -15.59
N VAL A 27 7.65 -27.46 -16.09
CA VAL A 27 6.68 -26.68 -16.87
C VAL A 27 6.26 -25.54 -15.99
N LYS A 28 6.98 -24.43 -16.17
CA LYS A 28 6.58 -23.05 -15.95
C LYS A 28 5.05 -23.03 -15.96
N LYS A 29 4.44 -22.89 -14.78
CA LYS A 29 2.99 -22.73 -14.63
C LYS A 29 2.55 -21.78 -15.74
N LYS A 30 1.84 -22.30 -16.74
CA LYS A 30 1.51 -21.55 -17.95
C LYS A 30 0.78 -20.29 -17.49
N LEU A 31 1.30 -19.13 -17.86
CA LEU A 31 0.73 -17.84 -17.46
C LEU A 31 -0.74 -17.82 -17.88
N ASP A 32 -1.63 -17.92 -16.89
CA ASP A 32 -3.07 -17.88 -17.11
C ASP A 32 -3.52 -16.42 -17.12
N PHE A 33 -4.30 -16.06 -18.14
CA PHE A 33 -4.89 -14.74 -18.26
C PHE A 33 -5.81 -14.41 -17.08
N ARG A 34 -6.50 -15.43 -16.51
CA ARG A 34 -7.30 -15.22 -15.31
C ARG A 34 -6.44 -14.87 -14.10
N GLY A 35 -5.26 -15.49 -13.98
CA GLY A 35 -4.28 -15.13 -12.95
C GLY A 35 -3.72 -13.72 -13.15
N PHE A 36 -3.55 -13.28 -14.41
CA PHE A 36 -3.14 -11.92 -14.73
C PHE A 36 -4.21 -10.89 -14.35
N ILE A 37 -5.47 -11.09 -14.73
CA ILE A 37 -6.58 -10.20 -14.34
C ILE A 37 -6.75 -10.14 -12.82
N LYS A 38 -6.57 -11.26 -12.13
CA LYS A 38 -6.63 -11.33 -10.66
C LYS A 38 -5.43 -10.69 -9.97
N GLY A 39 -4.41 -10.27 -10.71
CA GLY A 39 -3.18 -9.73 -10.14
C GLY A 39 -2.35 -10.76 -9.37
N GLU A 40 -2.53 -12.07 -9.62
CA GLU A 40 -1.77 -13.14 -8.93
C GLU A 40 -0.26 -13.06 -9.18
N TYR A 41 0.12 -12.36 -10.25
CA TYR A 41 1.51 -12.13 -10.65
C TYR A 41 2.00 -10.71 -10.33
N GLU A 42 1.18 -9.85 -9.72
CA GLU A 42 1.64 -8.53 -9.31
C GLU A 42 2.63 -8.67 -8.15
N PRO A 43 3.86 -8.15 -8.29
CA PRO A 43 4.81 -8.17 -7.20
C PRO A 43 4.24 -7.38 -6.03
N LYS A 44 4.39 -7.92 -4.82
CA LYS A 44 4.03 -7.18 -3.61
C LYS A 44 4.92 -5.96 -3.52
N THR A 45 4.34 -4.79 -3.77
CA THR A 45 5.06 -3.53 -3.67
C THR A 45 5.14 -3.13 -2.20
N PHE A 46 6.34 -2.69 -1.79
CA PHE A 46 6.56 -2.10 -0.48
C PHE A 46 6.78 -0.61 -0.68
N ASN A 47 5.77 0.19 -0.31
CA ASN A 47 5.79 1.65 -0.46
C ASN A 47 5.84 2.29 0.94
N PRO A 48 7.03 2.48 1.52
CA PRO A 48 7.16 3.10 2.82
C PRO A 48 6.93 4.62 2.72
N ILE A 49 6.23 5.18 3.69
CA ILE A 49 6.10 6.62 3.87
C ILE A 49 7.06 7.03 4.99
N MET A 50 8.06 7.85 4.67
CA MET A 50 9.03 8.32 5.65
C MET A 50 8.51 9.57 6.38
N ILE A 51 8.67 9.60 7.70
CA ILE A 51 8.41 10.80 8.50
C ILE A 51 9.66 11.68 8.44
N LYS A 52 9.52 12.95 8.09
CA LYS A 52 10.68 13.85 7.99
C LYS A 52 11.23 14.18 9.38
N GLY A 53 12.55 14.02 9.54
CA GLY A 53 13.24 14.36 10.78
C GLY A 53 13.25 13.25 11.84
N GLU A 54 12.62 12.11 11.57
CA GLU A 54 12.72 10.90 12.39
C GLU A 54 13.30 9.74 11.55
N ASP A 55 13.98 8.80 12.20
CA ASP A 55 14.39 7.52 11.58
C ASP A 55 13.23 6.52 11.61
N THR A 56 12.04 7.01 11.26
CA THR A 56 10.78 6.29 11.36
C THR A 56 10.10 6.26 10.00
N PHE A 57 9.65 5.08 9.58
CA PHE A 57 8.82 4.94 8.38
C PHE A 57 7.53 4.20 8.67
N LEU A 58 6.56 4.41 7.80
CA LEU A 58 5.24 3.83 7.88
C LEU A 58 5.04 2.89 6.70
N TYR A 59 4.41 1.75 6.94
CA TYR A 59 4.17 0.77 5.91
C TYR A 59 2.84 0.06 6.11
N ARG A 60 2.30 -0.50 5.03
CA ARG A 60 1.11 -1.35 5.08
C ARG A 60 1.50 -2.74 5.55
N SER A 61 0.93 -3.17 6.67
CA SER A 61 1.10 -4.54 7.18
C SER A 61 0.30 -5.52 6.32
N ARG A 62 0.67 -6.81 6.39
CA ARG A 62 -0.05 -7.91 5.75
C ARG A 62 -1.52 -7.99 6.20
N ASP A 63 -1.80 -7.54 7.42
CA ASP A 63 -3.14 -7.53 8.02
C ASP A 63 -4.04 -6.43 7.43
N GLY A 64 -3.51 -5.59 6.54
CA GLY A 64 -4.23 -4.46 5.95
C GLY A 64 -4.34 -3.26 6.88
N GLY A 65 -3.53 -3.20 7.95
CA GLY A 65 -3.32 -2.01 8.78
C GLY A 65 -2.11 -1.19 8.33
N VAL A 66 -1.86 -0.06 9.00
CA VAL A 66 -0.63 0.73 8.86
C VAL A 66 0.16 0.65 10.14
N HIS A 67 1.43 0.27 10.02
CA HIS A 67 2.37 0.21 11.13
C HIS A 67 3.44 1.27 10.97
N LYS A 68 3.91 1.78 12.10
CA LYS A 68 5.04 2.69 12.24
C LYS A 68 6.25 1.87 12.72
N TYR A 69 7.36 1.95 12.00
CA TYR A 69 8.60 1.27 12.34
C TYR A 69 9.68 2.29 12.67
N ASP A 70 10.24 2.17 13.87
CA ASP A 70 11.39 2.96 14.32
C ASP A 70 12.68 2.19 14.02
N CYS A 71 13.51 2.72 13.13
CA CYS A 71 14.77 2.10 12.72
C CYS A 71 15.85 2.11 13.80
N LYS A 72 15.79 3.05 14.77
CA LYS A 72 16.77 3.15 15.86
C LYS A 72 16.45 2.18 16.98
N ALA A 73 15.19 2.16 17.40
CA ALA A 73 14.75 1.28 18.47
C ALA A 73 14.47 -0.15 17.99
N ASN A 74 14.31 -0.35 16.67
CA ASN A 74 13.86 -1.59 16.06
C ASN A 74 12.48 -2.04 16.61
N ILE A 75 11.60 -1.06 16.82
CA ILE A 75 10.27 -1.26 17.40
C ILE A 75 9.22 -0.97 16.32
N THR A 76 8.25 -1.88 16.21
CA THR A 76 7.05 -1.69 15.37
C THR A 76 5.86 -1.34 16.25
N GLN A 77 5.13 -0.28 15.89
CA GLN A 77 3.92 0.16 16.57
C GLN A 77 2.75 0.20 15.58
N PRO A 78 1.58 -0.38 15.91
CA PRO A 78 0.39 -0.25 15.08
C PRO A 78 -0.16 1.18 15.14
N LEU A 79 -0.37 1.80 13.97
CA LEU A 79 -0.88 3.17 13.88
C LEU A 79 -2.37 3.21 13.54
N PHE A 80 -2.76 2.45 12.53
CA PHE A 80 -4.15 2.35 12.08
C PHE A 80 -4.50 0.90 11.80
N ASP A 81 -5.64 0.47 12.34
CA ASP A 81 -6.19 -0.84 12.06
C ASP A 81 -6.84 -0.88 10.67
N ASN A 82 -6.99 -2.09 10.13
CA ASN A 82 -7.66 -2.33 8.85
C ASN A 82 -9.11 -1.80 8.83
N SER A 83 -9.76 -1.72 10.00
CA SER A 83 -11.11 -1.16 10.14
C SER A 83 -11.22 0.27 9.61
N SER A 84 -10.21 1.13 9.86
CA SER A 84 -10.23 2.53 9.42
C SER A 84 -10.22 2.65 7.89
N PHE A 85 -9.48 1.77 7.22
CA PHE A 85 -9.41 1.71 5.75
C PHE A 85 -10.67 1.10 5.14
N ARG A 86 -11.26 0.08 5.78
CA ARG A 86 -12.53 -0.53 5.35
C ARG A 86 -13.70 0.43 5.44
N VAL A 87 -13.79 1.22 6.52
CA VAL A 87 -14.86 2.21 6.70
C VAL A 87 -14.83 3.28 5.60
N LEU A 88 -13.62 3.68 5.17
CA LEU A 88 -13.45 4.68 4.12
C LEU A 88 -13.37 4.08 2.70
N ASN A 89 -13.28 2.75 2.58
CA ASN A 89 -13.04 2.03 1.34
C ASN A 89 -11.92 2.66 0.50
N THR A 90 -10.76 2.87 1.13
CA THR A 90 -9.59 3.46 0.47
C THR A 90 -8.30 2.82 0.93
N ASP A 91 -7.30 2.83 0.06
CA ASP A 91 -5.91 2.49 0.35
C ASP A 91 -4.96 3.70 0.28
N GLN A 92 -5.47 4.87 -0.13
CA GLN A 92 -4.69 6.09 -0.30
C GLN A 92 -4.67 6.91 1.00
N PHE A 93 -3.48 7.05 1.59
CA PHE A 93 -3.28 7.85 2.79
C PHE A 93 -1.94 8.60 2.74
N SER A 94 -1.84 9.68 3.51
CA SER A 94 -0.60 10.43 3.73
C SER A 94 -0.54 10.96 5.15
N ILE A 95 0.66 11.24 5.66
CA ILE A 95 0.87 11.68 7.04
C ILE A 95 1.50 13.08 7.04
N SER A 96 1.13 13.89 8.04
CA SER A 96 1.67 15.23 8.25
C SER A 96 3.17 15.18 8.54
N ALA A 97 3.87 16.29 8.29
CA ALA A 97 5.32 16.33 8.50
C ALA A 97 5.72 16.12 9.97
N ASP A 98 4.83 16.48 10.91
CA ASP A 98 4.98 16.27 12.35
C ASP A 98 4.51 14.89 12.85
N GLY A 99 4.00 14.01 11.96
CA GLY A 99 3.56 12.67 12.33
C GLY A 99 2.33 12.62 13.24
N MET A 100 1.62 13.73 13.44
CA MET A 100 0.46 13.80 14.35
C MET A 100 -0.89 13.57 13.66
N PHE A 101 -0.98 13.86 12.36
CA PHE A 101 -2.21 13.77 11.59
C PHE A 101 -2.04 12.87 10.36
N ALA A 102 -3.07 12.08 10.09
CA ALA A 102 -3.18 11.29 8.86
C ALA A 102 -4.30 11.83 7.99
N LEU A 103 -4.05 11.95 6.70
CA LEU A 103 -5.00 12.36 5.68
C LEU A 103 -5.37 11.12 4.86
N PHE A 104 -6.64 10.77 4.90
CA PHE A 104 -7.23 9.71 4.10
C PHE A 104 -7.95 10.32 2.91
N GLN A 105 -7.65 9.83 1.71
CA GLN A 105 -8.33 10.20 0.49
C GLN A 105 -9.34 9.11 0.14
N TYR A 106 -10.63 9.43 0.05
CA TYR A 106 -11.68 8.44 -0.20
C TYR A 106 -12.68 8.93 -1.26
N ASN A 107 -13.46 7.99 -1.79
CA ASN A 107 -14.40 8.24 -2.89
C ASN A 107 -13.71 8.93 -4.09
N ILE A 108 -12.71 8.23 -4.65
CA ILE A 108 -11.82 8.74 -5.69
C ILE A 108 -12.48 8.57 -7.06
N TYR A 109 -12.69 9.67 -7.76
CA TYR A 109 -13.16 9.72 -9.15
C TYR A 109 -12.02 10.19 -10.06
N ASN A 110 -11.58 9.32 -10.97
CA ASN A 110 -10.56 9.68 -11.95
C ASN A 110 -11.21 10.52 -13.06
N VAL A 111 -10.72 11.74 -13.26
CA VAL A 111 -11.12 12.64 -14.35
C VAL A 111 -10.17 12.46 -15.53
N TYR A 112 -8.87 12.42 -15.25
CA TYR A 112 -7.79 12.13 -16.21
C TYR A 112 -6.73 11.24 -15.56
N ARG A 113 -5.72 10.80 -16.32
CA ARG A 113 -4.66 9.89 -15.84
C ARG A 113 -4.03 10.30 -14.49
N HIS A 114 -3.85 11.60 -14.26
CA HIS A 114 -3.27 12.13 -13.02
C HIS A 114 -4.17 13.17 -12.34
N SER A 115 -5.43 13.25 -12.74
CA SER A 115 -6.39 14.22 -12.19
C SER A 115 -7.56 13.48 -11.59
N THR A 116 -7.74 13.63 -10.29
CA THR A 116 -8.77 12.97 -9.51
C THR A 116 -9.64 13.99 -8.82
N LEU A 117 -10.90 13.66 -8.54
CA LEU A 117 -11.75 14.35 -7.58
C LEU A 117 -12.01 13.38 -6.43
N SER A 118 -11.81 13.83 -5.20
CA SER A 118 -11.91 12.94 -4.03
C SER A 118 -12.35 13.71 -2.78
N LYS A 119 -12.95 12.97 -1.85
CA LYS A 119 -13.22 13.46 -0.51
C LYS A 119 -12.03 13.15 0.39
N TYR A 120 -11.84 13.95 1.43
CA TYR A 120 -10.69 13.82 2.32
C TYR A 120 -11.11 13.85 3.78
N LYS A 121 -10.49 13.01 4.59
CA LYS A 121 -10.70 12.95 6.04
C LYS A 121 -9.37 13.01 6.75
N VAL A 122 -9.24 13.94 7.69
CA VAL A 122 -8.09 14.08 8.57
C VAL A 122 -8.38 13.32 9.85
N ILE A 123 -7.45 12.49 10.31
CA ILE A 123 -7.56 11.75 11.56
C ILE A 123 -6.35 12.08 12.42
N ASN A 124 -6.58 12.50 13.65
CA ASN A 124 -5.53 12.64 14.64
C ASN A 124 -5.06 11.25 15.09
N ILE A 125 -3.76 11.01 15.02
CA ILE A 125 -3.17 9.70 15.30
C ILE A 125 -3.30 9.31 16.77
N THR A 126 -3.16 10.27 17.67
CA THR A 126 -3.16 10.08 19.13
C THR A 126 -4.58 9.96 19.67
N THR A 127 -5.45 10.91 19.32
CA THR A 127 -6.82 10.95 19.86
C THR A 127 -7.80 10.09 19.06
N LYS A 128 -7.40 9.59 17.89
CA LYS A 128 -8.25 8.91 16.90
C LYS A 128 -9.47 9.73 16.46
N GLN A 129 -9.50 11.02 16.76
CA GLN A 129 -10.56 11.91 16.32
C GLN A 129 -10.47 12.15 14.82
N SER A 130 -11.59 12.01 14.13
CA SER A 130 -11.67 12.20 12.69
C SER A 130 -12.44 13.46 12.34
N HIS A 131 -11.92 14.21 11.37
CA HIS A 131 -12.52 15.43 10.84
C HIS A 131 -12.57 15.35 9.31
N SER A 132 -13.77 15.44 8.73
CA SER A 132 -13.95 15.46 7.28
C SER A 132 -13.68 16.86 6.73
N LEU A 133 -12.90 16.96 5.66
CA LEU A 133 -12.69 18.24 4.99
C LEU A 133 -13.93 18.59 4.17
N VAL A 134 -14.55 19.72 4.53
CA VAL A 134 -15.73 20.29 3.84
C VAL A 134 -15.30 21.57 3.13
N GLY A 135 -15.80 21.75 1.92
CA GLY A 135 -15.58 22.98 1.14
C GLY A 135 -16.84 23.81 1.08
N HIS A 136 -16.68 25.13 0.97
CA HIS A 136 -17.83 26.05 0.86
C HIS A 136 -18.69 25.77 -0.39
N HIS A 137 -18.07 25.24 -1.46
CA HIS A 137 -18.73 24.94 -2.73
C HIS A 137 -18.83 23.43 -2.99
N GLY A 138 -18.63 22.60 -1.97
CA GLY A 138 -18.69 21.14 -2.06
C GLY A 138 -17.52 20.42 -1.40
N ASP A 139 -17.67 19.11 -1.22
CA ASP A 139 -16.75 18.27 -0.43
C ASP A 139 -15.71 17.52 -1.27
N GLN A 140 -15.67 17.78 -2.58
CA GLN A 140 -14.77 17.13 -3.52
C GLN A 140 -13.62 18.07 -3.88
N PHE A 141 -12.40 17.57 -3.69
CA PHE A 141 -11.17 18.29 -3.95
C PHE A 141 -10.35 17.57 -5.02
N GLN A 142 -9.63 18.33 -5.83
CA GLN A 142 -8.75 17.74 -6.84
C GLN A 142 -7.48 17.20 -6.20
N THR A 143 -6.79 18.06 -5.44
CA THR A 143 -5.62 17.68 -4.68
C THR A 143 -5.74 18.20 -3.26
N VAL A 144 -5.33 17.38 -2.31
CA VAL A 144 -5.06 17.81 -0.94
C VAL A 144 -3.73 17.21 -0.54
N ARG A 145 -2.82 18.05 -0.06
CA ARG A 145 -1.49 17.61 0.39
C ARG A 145 -1.09 18.32 1.67
N TRP A 146 -0.30 17.61 2.47
CA TRP A 146 0.39 18.18 3.60
C TRP A 146 1.44 19.19 3.16
N SER A 147 1.57 20.26 3.93
CA SER A 147 2.71 21.16 3.87
C SER A 147 3.99 20.42 4.28
N PRO A 148 5.17 20.86 3.79
CA PRO A 148 6.43 20.20 4.09
C PRO A 148 6.87 20.34 5.56
N VAL A 149 6.25 21.24 6.33
CA VAL A 149 6.59 21.55 7.73
C VAL A 149 5.31 21.71 8.55
N GLY A 150 5.23 21.04 9.69
CA GLY A 150 4.06 21.04 10.57
C GLY A 150 2.87 20.27 10.00
N HIS A 151 1.66 20.79 10.20
CA HIS A 151 0.39 20.15 9.85
C HIS A 151 -0.55 21.05 9.01
N SER A 152 -0.01 22.06 8.33
CA SER A 152 -0.83 22.83 7.38
C SER A 152 -1.15 21.98 6.15
N LEU A 153 -2.30 22.24 5.53
CA LEU A 153 -2.80 21.54 4.34
C LEU A 153 -2.99 22.53 3.20
N VAL A 154 -2.68 22.09 1.98
CA VAL A 154 -3.01 22.82 0.75
C VAL A 154 -4.07 22.02 0.02
N ARG A 155 -5.13 22.68 -0.44
CA ARG A 155 -6.22 22.08 -1.20
C ARG A 155 -6.46 22.82 -2.50
N SER A 156 -6.71 22.08 -3.59
CA SER A 156 -7.19 22.64 -4.85
C SER A 156 -8.58 22.11 -5.18
N MET A 157 -9.41 22.99 -5.74
CA MET A 157 -10.74 22.67 -6.23
C MET A 157 -10.82 23.00 -7.72
N LEU A 158 -11.65 22.27 -8.47
CA LEU A 158 -11.89 22.56 -9.88
C LEU A 158 -12.44 23.99 -10.00
N GLY A 159 -11.64 24.91 -10.55
CA GLY A 159 -12.03 26.31 -10.81
C GLY A 159 -11.41 27.37 -9.91
N PHE A 160 -10.95 27.08 -8.68
CA PHE A 160 -10.31 28.06 -7.79
C PHE A 160 -9.34 27.38 -6.80
N ALA A 161 -8.07 27.81 -6.78
CA ALA A 161 -7.12 27.43 -5.74
C ALA A 161 -7.34 28.32 -4.51
N SER A 162 -7.88 27.76 -3.43
CA SER A 162 -8.10 28.46 -2.16
C SER A 162 -7.15 27.90 -1.11
N LEU A 163 -6.22 28.74 -0.64
CA LEU A 163 -5.23 28.39 0.38
C LEU A 163 -5.84 28.60 1.77
N ASN A 164 -6.49 27.57 2.34
CA ASN A 164 -7.03 27.65 3.70
C ASN A 164 -6.02 27.09 4.72
N ARG A 165 -5.47 27.97 5.56
CA ARG A 165 -4.67 27.62 6.72
C ARG A 165 -5.62 27.08 7.80
N VAL A 166 -5.60 25.77 8.06
CA VAL A 166 -6.35 25.19 9.18
C VAL A 166 -5.60 25.53 10.46
N ASN A 167 -6.01 26.61 11.13
CA ASN A 167 -5.57 26.92 12.48
C ASN A 167 -6.41 26.06 13.44
N THR A 168 -5.82 25.02 14.00
CA THR A 168 -6.43 24.33 15.15
C THR A 168 -6.32 25.27 16.35
N HIS A 169 -7.43 25.94 16.68
CA HIS A 169 -7.52 26.79 17.87
C HIS A 169 -7.29 25.95 19.12
N HIS A 170 -6.17 26.20 19.81
CA HIS A 170 -5.96 25.78 21.17
C HIS A 170 -6.84 26.66 22.05
N ASN A 171 -7.97 26.13 22.51
CA ASN A 171 -8.81 26.81 23.47
C ASN A 171 -8.21 26.55 24.87
N THR A 172 -7.53 27.55 25.43
CA THR A 172 -7.20 27.60 26.86
C THR A 172 -8.21 28.50 27.51
N SER A 173 -9.03 27.92 28.38
CA SER A 173 -9.69 28.59 29.49
C SER A 173 -9.33 27.79 30.74
#